data_AF-A0A833G4G8-F1
#
_entry.id   AF-A0A833G4G8-F1
#
_cell.length_a   1.000
_cell.length_b   1.000
_cell.length_c   1.000
_cell.angle_alpha   90.00
_cell.angle_beta   90.00
_cell.angle_gamma   90.00
#
_symmetry.space_group_name_H-M   'P 1'
#
loop_
_entity.id
_entity.type
_entity.pdbx_description
1 polymer ?
#
loop_
_entity_poly.entity_id
_entity_poly.type
_entity_poly.pdbx_seq_one_letter_code
_entity_poly.pdbx_strand_id
1 'polypeptide(L)' 'MLAALERAGFVVIRSKGSHRFLQHRDDPARRTVIAIHSGDLPEGTFRDILKQAGLSREAFLKLL' A
#
# COMPACT_ATOMS: atom_id res chain seq x y z
N MET A 1 -3.51 -5.21 4.47
CA MET A 1 -2.83 -4.11 3.73
C MET A 1 -2.06 -4.63 2.52
N LEU A 2 -0.96 -5.39 2.69
CA LEU A 2 -0.13 -5.84 1.55
C LEU A 2 -0.97 -6.55 0.47
N ALA A 3 -1.73 -7.59 0.86
CA ALA A 3 -2.56 -8.34 -0.07
C ALA A 3 -3.58 -7.48 -0.83
N ALA A 4 -4.17 -6.48 -0.17
CA ALA A 4 -5.10 -5.56 -0.82
C ALA A 4 -4.41 -4.69 -1.87
N LEU A 5 -3.20 -4.20 -1.59
CA LEU A 5 -2.40 -3.44 -2.55
C LEU A 5 -1.93 -4.33 -3.72
N GLU A 6 -1.54 -5.57 -3.46
CA GLU A 6 -1.19 -6.53 -4.51
C GLU A 6 -2.37 -6.83 -5.43
N ARG A 7 -3.57 -7.04 -4.87
CA ARG A 7 -4.82 -7.16 -5.64
C ARG A 7 -5.15 -5.89 -6.43
N ALA A 8 -4.76 -4.71 -5.93
CA ALA A 8 -4.87 -3.44 -6.63
C ALA A 8 -3.79 -3.22 -7.72
N GLY A 9 -2.97 -4.23 -8.02
CA GLY A 9 -1.95 -4.16 -9.08
C GLY A 9 -0.60 -3.61 -8.63
N PHE A 10 -0.35 -3.47 -7.33
CA PHE A 10 0.96 -3.12 -6.80
C PHE A 10 1.88 -4.33 -6.72
N VAL A 11 3.15 -4.11 -6.99
CA VAL A 11 4.22 -5.11 -6.83
C VAL A 11 5.29 -4.58 -5.88
N VAL A 12 5.90 -5.48 -5.11
CA VAL A 12 7.03 -5.13 -4.24
C VAL A 12 8.27 -4.95 -5.11
N ILE A 13 8.81 -3.73 -5.13
CA ILE A 13 10.03 -3.40 -5.88
C ILE A 13 11.28 -3.41 -5.00
N ARG A 14 11.11 -3.25 -3.69
CA ARG A 14 12.21 -3.27 -2.71
C ARG A 14 11.68 -3.63 -1.33
N SER A 15 12.51 -4.29 -0.55
CA SER A 15 12.25 -4.59 0.87
C SER A 15 13.40 -4.09 1.73
N LYS A 16 13.08 -3.52 2.90
CA LYS A 16 14.06 -3.14 3.92
C LYS A 16 13.50 -3.47 5.31
N GLY A 17 13.96 -4.57 5.89
CA GLY A 17 13.41 -5.09 7.15
C GLY A 17 11.91 -5.40 7.01
N SER A 18 11.09 -4.87 7.93
CA SER A 18 9.63 -4.98 7.88
C SER A 18 8.98 -4.10 6.81
N HIS A 19 9.69 -3.15 6.20
CA HIS A 19 9.11 -2.25 5.22
C HIS A 19 9.11 -2.88 3.82
N ARG A 20 8.03 -2.65 3.08
CA ARG A 20 7.87 -2.99 1.66
C ARG A 20 7.63 -1.72 0.87
N PHE A 21 8.43 -1.54 -0.18
CA PHE A 21 8.26 -0.48 -1.17
C PHE A 21 7.47 -1.07 -2.33
N LEU A 22 6.32 -0.47 -2.60
CA LEU A 22 5.36 -0.93 -3.58
C LEU A 22 5.24 0.08 -4.71
N GLN A 23 5.08 -0.43 -5.92
CA GLN A 23 4.85 0.36 -7.12
C GLN A 23 3.73 -0.28 -7.94
N HIS A 24 2.82 0.54 -8.47
CA HIS A 24 1.76 0.04 -9.35
C HIS A 24 2.37 -0.41 -10.68
N ARG A 25 1.91 -1.55 -11.18
CA ARG A 25 2.48 -2.19 -12.39
C ARG A 25 2.29 -1.36 -13.65
N ASP A 26 1.15 -0.71 -13.79
CA ASP A 26 0.80 0.09 -14.99
C ASP A 26 1.08 1.59 -14.81
N ASP A 27 1.35 2.03 -13.58
CA ASP A 27 1.57 3.44 -13.27
C ASP A 27 2.72 3.62 -12.29
N PRO A 28 3.94 3.84 -12.80
CA PRO A 28 5.11 4.09 -11.99
C PRO A 28 5.02 5.27 -11.03
N ALA A 29 4.10 6.22 -11.21
CA ALA A 29 3.92 7.36 -10.30
C ALA A 29 3.21 6.94 -9.00
N ARG A 30 2.38 5.88 -9.04
CA ARG A 30 1.71 5.32 -7.87
C ARG A 30 2.66 4.42 -7.11
N ARG A 31 3.27 4.97 -6.06
CA ARG A 31 4.20 4.27 -5.18
C ARG A 31 3.84 4.53 -3.74
N THR A 32 3.95 3.50 -2.90
CA THR A 32 3.72 3.63 -1.47
C THR A 32 4.70 2.74 -0.70
N VAL A 33 4.91 3.06 0.57
CA VAL A 33 5.67 2.21 1.49
C VAL A 33 4.74 1.76 2.60
N ILE A 34 4.75 0.47 2.89
CA ILE A 34 4.00 -0.08 4.03
C ILE A 34 4.97 -0.77 4.98
N ALA A 35 4.69 -0.68 6.27
CA ALA A 35 5.34 -1.49 7.28
C ALA A 35 4.54 -2.77 7.50
N ILE A 36 5.21 -3.92 7.46
CA ILE A 36 4.64 -5.24 7.75
C ILE A 36 5.09 -5.63 9.15
N HIS A 37 4.44 -5.05 10.16
CA HIS A 37 4.54 -5.47 11.54
C HIS A 37 3.14 -5.58 12.15
N SER A 38 3.01 -6.34 13.22
CA SER A 38 1.77 -6.73 13.89
C SER A 38 1.17 -5.63 14.79
N GLY A 39 1.28 -4.37 14.39
CA GLY A 39 0.75 -3.22 15.13
C GLY A 39 -0.31 -2.46 14.35
N ASP A 40 -1.14 -1.71 15.07
CA ASP A 40 -2.11 -0.82 14.44
C ASP A 40 -1.40 0.25 13.63
N LEU A 41 -1.89 0.46 12.41
CA LEU A 41 -1.40 1.52 11.55
C LEU A 41 -2.11 2.82 11.96
N PRO A 42 -1.37 3.89 12.31
CA PRO A 42 -2.00 5.17 12.60
C PRO A 42 -2.88 5.62 11.43
N GLU A 43 -4.05 6.21 11.72
CA GLU A 43 -5.01 6.57 10.68
C GLU A 43 -4.43 7.57 9.67
N GLY A 44 -3.56 8.48 10.11
CA GLY A 44 -2.81 9.39 9.23
C GLY A 44 -1.97 8.62 8.20
N THR A 45 -1.18 7.66 8.67
CA THR A 45 -0.35 6.80 7.81
C THR A 45 -1.20 5.99 6.85
N PHE A 46 -2.35 5.48 7.29
CA PHE A 46 -3.29 4.78 6.41
C PHE A 46 -3.80 5.71 5.29
N ARG A 47 -4.24 6.92 5.63
CA ARG A 47 -4.73 7.90 4.64
C ARG A 47 -3.63 8.32 3.65
N ASP A 48 -2.40 8.50 4.12
CA ASP A 48 -1.26 8.84 3.27
C ASP A 48 -0.95 7.72 2.29
N ILE A 49 -0.96 6.46 2.75
CA ILE A 49 -0.80 5.28 1.89
C ILE A 49 -1.89 5.25 0.81
N LEU A 50 -3.15 5.46 1.18
CA LEU A 50 -4.26 5.49 0.21
C LEU A 50 -4.09 6.61 -0.82
N LYS A 51 -3.68 7.81 -0.39
CA LYS A 51 -3.43 8.95 -1.26
C LYS A 51 -2.29 8.67 -2.25
N GLN A 52 -1.17 8.15 -1.74
CA GLN A 52 0.00 7.75 -2.54
C GLN A 52 -0.32 6.61 -3.52
N ALA A 53 -1.14 5.66 -3.06
CA ALA A 53 -1.63 4.56 -3.87
C ALA A 53 -2.74 4.98 -4.83
N GLY A 54 -3.27 6.20 -4.76
CA GLY A 54 -4.41 6.65 -5.59
C GLY A 54 -5.67 5.79 -5.39
N LEU A 55 -5.91 5.31 -4.16
CA LEU A 55 -7.07 4.48 -3.81
C LEU A 55 -8.00 5.23 -2.87
N SER A 56 -9.31 5.10 -3.10
CA SER A 56 -10.29 5.51 -2.08
C SER A 56 -10.35 4.48 -0.96
N ARG A 57 -10.83 4.89 0.22
CA ARG A 57 -11.06 3.97 1.35
C ARG A 57 -11.98 2.83 0.96
N GLU A 58 -13.06 3.12 0.23
CA GLU A 58 -14.03 2.12 -0.22
C GLU A 58 -13.41 1.12 -1.20
N ALA A 59 -12.63 1.61 -2.19
CA ALA A 59 -11.93 0.75 -3.14
C ALA A 59 -10.95 -0.18 -2.41
N PHE A 60 -10.23 0.35 -1.42
CA PHE A 60 -9.32 -0.44 -0.60
C PHE A 60 -10.05 -1.51 0.23
N LEU A 61 -11.17 -1.17 0.87
CA LEU A 61 -11.94 -2.12 1.68
C LEU A 61 -12.50 -3.28 0.85
N LYS A 62 -12.85 -3.05 -0.43
CA LYS A 62 -13.26 -4.11 -1.36
C LYS A 62 -12.15 -5.09 -1.74
N LEU A 63 -10.88 -4.73 -1.46
CA LEU A 63 -9.71 -5.53 -1.79
C LEU A 63 -9.16 -6.30 -0.58
N LEU A 64 -9.71 -6.10 0.63
CA LEU A 64 -9.28 -6.80 1.84
C LEU A 64 -9.58 -8.31 1.81
#